data_AF-A0A1H6F9A5-F1
#
_entry.id   AF-A0A1H6F9A5-F1
#
_cell.length_a   1.000
_cell.length_b   1.000
_cell.length_c   1.000
_cell.angle_alpha   90.00
_cell.angle_beta   90.00
_cell.angle_gamma   90.00
#
_symmetry.space_group_name_H-M   'P 1'
#
loop_
_entity.id
_entity.type
_entity.pdbx_description
1 polymer ?
#
loop_
_entity_poly.entity_id
_entity_poly.type
_entity_poly.pdbx_seq_one_letter_code
_entity_poly.pdbx_strand_id
1 'polypeptide(L)'
;MRQWKKNDEKLKKQGIKKSERPVEPAKNSKYPSKLALMLELLEEFKFYHLHIRVKAIMGDALYGSAWFMNQATKVFTDTQTISQLQKSQIVQYRNREMSVAQYFGKYHGYVAKK
;
A
#
# COMPACT_ATOMS: atom_id res chain seq x y z
N MET A 1 11.41 -6.87 13.39
CA MET A 1 11.58 -7.66 12.14
C MET A 1 11.35 -9.14 12.48
N ARG A 2 10.50 -9.86 11.72
CA ARG A 2 10.14 -11.28 12.00
C ARG A 2 11.39 -12.16 12.05
N GLN A 3 11.40 -13.17 12.93
CA GLN A 3 12.53 -14.09 13.07
C GLN A 3 12.88 -14.79 11.75
N TRP A 4 11.85 -15.22 11.00
CA TRP A 4 12.03 -15.80 9.67
C TRP A 4 12.78 -14.86 8.71
N LYS A 5 12.40 -13.57 8.65
CA LYS A 5 13.04 -12.59 7.75
C LYS A 5 14.53 -12.40 8.07
N LYS A 6 14.89 -12.37 9.36
CA LYS A 6 16.29 -12.30 9.76
C LYS A 6 17.08 -13.52 9.29
N ASN A 7 16.49 -14.70 9.38
CA ASN A 7 17.12 -15.95 8.92
C ASN A 7 17.21 -15.99 7.39
N ASP A 8 16.16 -15.60 6.67
CA ASP A 8 16.17 -15.54 5.20
C ASP A 8 17.26 -14.57 4.69
N GLU A 9 17.41 -13.40 5.31
CA GLU A 9 18.46 -12.45 4.97
C GLU A 9 19.87 -13.01 5.22
N LYS A 10 20.06 -13.80 6.29
CA LYS A 10 21.34 -14.50 6.55
C LYS A 10 21.63 -15.55 5.48
N LEU A 11 20.66 -16.41 5.16
CA LEU A 11 20.82 -17.45 4.14
C LEU A 11 21.05 -16.85 2.75
N LYS A 12 20.38 -15.74 2.42
CA LYS A 12 20.62 -14.97 1.19
C LYS A 12 22.05 -14.45 1.11
N LYS A 13 22.60 -13.92 2.21
CA LYS A 13 24.00 -13.45 2.28
C LYS A 13 25.00 -14.59 2.15
N GLN A 14 24.64 -15.80 2.57
CA GLN A 14 25.44 -17.02 2.40
C GLN A 14 25.34 -17.61 0.98
N GLY A 15 24.62 -16.98 0.06
CA GLY A 15 24.48 -17.44 -1.33
C GLY A 15 23.49 -18.60 -1.53
N ILE A 16 22.72 -18.96 -0.49
CA ILE A 16 21.77 -20.08 -0.57
C ILE A 16 20.60 -19.70 -1.49
N LYS A 17 20.33 -20.59 -2.45
CA LYS A 17 19.27 -20.40 -3.46
C LYS A 17 17.91 -20.28 -2.77
N LYS A 18 17.00 -19.51 -3.37
CA LYS A 18 15.65 -19.28 -2.81
C LYS A 18 14.87 -20.59 -2.60
N SER A 19 15.09 -21.58 -3.45
CA SER A 19 14.46 -22.91 -3.38
C SER A 19 14.88 -23.72 -2.14
N GLU A 20 16.07 -23.47 -1.62
CA GLU A 20 16.65 -24.18 -0.47
C GLU A 20 16.42 -23.43 0.86
N ARG A 21 15.88 -22.21 0.79
CA ARG A 21 15.58 -21.40 1.97
C ARG A 21 14.20 -21.78 2.55
N PRO A 22 14.03 -21.76 3.89
CA PRO A 22 12.75 -22.04 4.51
C PRO A 22 11.64 -21.12 3.96
N VAL A 23 10.47 -21.69 3.67
CA VAL A 23 9.31 -20.96 3.17
C VAL A 23 8.83 -19.93 4.21
N GLU A 24 8.32 -18.77 3.76
CA GLU A 24 7.74 -17.78 4.66
C GLU A 24 6.52 -18.38 5.39
N PRO A 25 6.48 -18.30 6.74
CA PRO A 25 5.31 -18.75 7.49
C PRO A 25 4.04 -18.01 7.05
N ALA A 26 2.91 -18.70 7.08
CA ALA A 26 1.61 -18.08 6.84
C ALA A 26 1.37 -16.91 7.80
N LYS A 27 0.61 -15.90 7.34
CA LYS A 27 0.23 -14.77 8.19
C LYS A 27 -0.64 -15.25 9.34
N ASN A 28 -0.29 -14.85 10.56
CA ASN A 28 -1.09 -15.16 11.75
C ASN A 28 -2.34 -14.27 11.77
N SER A 29 -3.54 -14.87 11.82
CA SER A 29 -4.81 -14.15 11.89
C SER A 29 -4.94 -13.26 13.12
N LYS A 30 -4.29 -13.62 14.25
CA LYS A 30 -4.27 -12.81 15.48
C LYS A 30 -3.44 -11.53 15.36
N TYR A 31 -2.64 -11.39 14.30
CA TYR A 31 -1.78 -10.23 14.07
C TYR A 31 -1.98 -9.71 12.64
N PRO A 32 -3.11 -9.05 12.38
CA PRO A 32 -3.39 -8.44 11.09
C PRO A 32 -2.32 -7.42 10.69
N SER A 33 -2.18 -7.20 9.38
CA SER A 33 -1.29 -6.15 8.88
C SER A 33 -1.83 -4.77 9.23
N LYS A 34 -0.96 -3.75 9.31
CA LYS A 34 -1.38 -2.35 9.52
C LYS A 34 -2.46 -1.89 8.51
N LEU A 35 -2.36 -2.34 7.26
CA LEU A 35 -3.34 -2.03 6.22
C LEU A 35 -4.72 -2.66 6.49
N ALA A 36 -4.72 -3.88 7.04
CA ALA A 36 -5.96 -4.57 7.40
C ALA A 36 -6.60 -3.93 8.63
N LEU A 37 -5.80 -3.59 9.66
CA LEU A 37 -6.27 -2.85 10.83
C LEU A 37 -6.87 -1.50 10.45
N MET A 38 -6.23 -0.76 9.54
CA MET A 38 -6.76 0.51 9.09
C MET A 38 -8.06 0.34 8.30
N LEU A 39 -8.21 -0.74 7.52
CA LEU A 39 -9.47 -1.01 6.84
C LEU A 39 -10.60 -1.30 7.83
N GLU A 40 -10.34 -2.13 8.84
CA GLU A 40 -11.27 -2.44 9.93
C GLU A 40 -11.70 -1.16 10.68
N LEU A 41 -10.74 -0.29 11.01
CA LEU A 41 -11.05 1.00 11.64
C LEU A 41 -11.89 1.93 10.75
N LEU A 42 -11.71 1.90 9.42
CA LEU A 42 -12.57 2.67 8.50
C LEU A 42 -14.00 2.13 8.49
N GLU A 43 -14.16 0.81 8.51
CA GLU A 43 -15.46 0.14 8.56
C GLU A 43 -16.18 0.44 9.89
N GLU A 44 -15.48 0.31 11.00
CA GLU A 44 -16.00 0.67 12.33
C GLU A 44 -16.40 2.14 12.40
N PHE A 45 -15.54 3.05 11.91
CA PHE A 45 -15.85 4.47 11.90
C PHE A 45 -17.13 4.75 11.11
N LYS A 46 -17.27 4.16 9.92
CA LYS A 46 -18.49 4.29 9.11
C LYS A 46 -19.72 3.78 9.86
N PHE A 47 -19.60 2.64 10.53
CA PHE A 47 -20.70 2.02 11.27
C PHE A 47 -21.16 2.88 12.44
N TYR A 48 -20.24 3.38 13.27
CA TYR A 48 -20.57 4.17 14.46
C TYR A 48 -20.91 5.64 14.16
N HIS A 49 -20.47 6.18 13.01
CA HIS A 49 -20.60 7.60 12.68
C HIS A 49 -21.29 7.86 11.33
N LEU A 50 -22.44 7.20 11.09
CA LEU A 50 -23.21 7.32 9.84
C LEU A 50 -23.61 8.75 9.43
N HIS A 51 -23.71 9.67 10.39
CA HIS A 51 -24.06 11.07 10.15
C HIS A 51 -22.86 11.94 9.74
N ILE A 52 -21.63 11.44 9.89
CA ILE A 52 -20.42 12.17 9.49
C ILE A 52 -20.16 11.93 8.00
N ARG A 53 -20.23 13.00 7.22
CA ARG A 53 -19.87 12.95 5.80
C ARG A 53 -18.35 13.04 5.63
N VAL A 54 -17.72 11.91 5.33
CA VAL A 54 -16.30 11.84 4.99
C VAL A 54 -16.08 12.30 3.54
N LYS A 55 -15.34 13.41 3.36
CA LYS A 55 -15.06 13.97 2.02
C LYS A 55 -13.82 13.35 1.36
N ALA A 56 -12.81 13.02 2.16
CA ALA A 56 -11.60 12.37 1.69
C ALA A 56 -10.98 11.46 2.76
N ILE A 57 -10.34 10.39 2.32
CA ILE A 57 -9.47 9.53 3.14
C ILE A 57 -8.04 9.88 2.75
N MET A 58 -7.24 10.36 3.72
CA MET A 58 -5.83 10.70 3.48
C MET A 58 -4.91 9.67 4.14
N GLY A 59 -4.10 9.00 3.33
CA GLY A 59 -3.08 8.06 3.76
C GLY A 59 -1.67 8.55 3.44
N ASP A 60 -0.70 8.19 4.28
CA ASP A 60 0.72 8.29 3.95
C ASP A 60 1.15 7.22 2.93
N ALA A 61 2.43 7.18 2.56
CA ALA A 61 2.97 6.25 1.56
C ALA A 61 2.79 4.75 1.89
N LEU A 62 2.57 4.37 3.15
CA LEU A 62 2.24 2.99 3.53
C LEU A 62 0.91 2.56 2.93
N TYR A 63 -0.05 3.48 2.87
CA TYR A 63 -1.42 3.26 2.42
C TYR A 63 -1.59 3.41 0.89
N GLY A 64 -0.51 3.72 0.17
CA GLY A 64 -0.52 3.90 -1.30
C GLY A 64 -0.61 2.62 -2.13
N SER A 65 -0.74 1.46 -1.47
CA SER A 65 -0.90 0.19 -2.18
C SER A 65 -2.25 0.13 -2.90
N ALA A 66 -2.26 -0.41 -4.13
CA ALA A 66 -3.49 -0.58 -4.91
C ALA A 66 -4.57 -1.36 -4.14
N TRP A 67 -4.16 -2.38 -3.37
CA TRP A 67 -5.09 -3.15 -2.53
C TRP A 67 -5.81 -2.25 -1.51
N PHE A 68 -5.06 -1.46 -0.73
CA PHE A 68 -5.66 -0.60 0.30
C PHE A 68 -6.59 0.46 -0.32
N MET A 69 -6.12 1.15 -1.36
CA MET A 69 -6.89 2.20 -2.04
C MET A 69 -8.23 1.67 -2.57
N ASN A 70 -8.21 0.48 -3.17
CA ASN A 70 -9.43 -0.18 -3.67
C ASN A 70 -10.37 -0.58 -2.54
N GLN A 71 -9.87 -1.06 -1.40
CA GLN A 71 -10.72 -1.43 -0.27
C GLN A 71 -11.30 -0.20 0.44
N ALA A 72 -10.49 0.83 0.69
CA ALA A 72 -10.96 2.08 1.30
C ALA A 72 -12.09 2.73 0.48
N THR A 73 -11.97 2.70 -0.85
CA THR A 73 -13.01 3.21 -1.77
C THR A 73 -14.30 2.38 -1.72
N LYS A 74 -14.24 1.09 -1.39
CA LYS A 74 -15.45 0.27 -1.17
C LYS A 74 -16.15 0.61 0.14
N VAL A 75 -15.38 0.94 1.18
CA VAL A 75 -15.96 1.39 2.45
C VAL A 75 -16.65 2.73 2.27
N PHE A 76 -16.00 3.68 1.58
CA PHE A 76 -16.57 5.00 1.30
C PHE A 76 -16.61 5.27 -0.20
N THR A 77 -17.73 4.93 -0.85
CA THR A 77 -17.90 4.97 -2.31
C THR A 77 -17.87 6.37 -2.91
N ASP A 78 -18.34 7.36 -2.15
CA ASP A 78 -18.49 8.75 -2.62
C ASP A 78 -17.37 9.66 -2.10
N THR A 79 -16.24 9.06 -1.72
CA THR A 79 -15.14 9.71 -1.02
C THR A 79 -13.85 9.54 -1.82
N GLN A 80 -13.06 10.62 -1.92
CA GLN A 80 -11.75 10.54 -2.56
C GLN A 80 -10.73 9.90 -1.62
N THR A 81 -10.14 8.77 -2.02
CA THR A 81 -8.98 8.21 -1.31
C THR A 81 -7.71 8.78 -1.91
N ILE A 82 -6.90 9.45 -1.10
CA ILE A 82 -5.65 10.10 -1.51
C ILE A 82 -4.51 9.49 -0.70
N SER A 83 -3.44 9.10 -1.39
CA SER A 83 -2.23 8.59 -0.75
C SER A 83 -0.98 9.02 -1.48
N GLN A 84 0.15 8.96 -0.79
CA GLN A 84 1.46 9.13 -1.41
C GLN A 84 1.89 7.86 -2.14
N LEU A 85 2.49 8.02 -3.32
CA LEU A 85 3.07 6.93 -4.10
C LEU A 85 4.59 6.93 -3.94
N GLN A 86 5.18 5.74 -3.83
CA GLN A 86 6.62 5.62 -3.80
C GLN A 86 7.21 5.69 -5.21
N LYS A 87 8.40 6.29 -5.34
CA LYS A 87 9.08 6.47 -6.64
C LYS A 87 9.29 5.17 -7.44
N SER A 88 9.45 4.04 -6.75
CA SER A 88 9.67 2.71 -7.33
C SER A 88 8.39 1.94 -7.63
N GLN A 89 7.24 2.43 -7.19
CA GLN A 89 5.96 1.79 -7.46
C GLN A 89 5.66 1.83 -8.97
N ILE A 90 5.10 0.75 -9.49
CA ILE A 90 4.70 0.66 -10.90
C ILE A 90 3.31 1.27 -11.07
N VAL A 91 3.16 2.09 -12.11
CA VAL A 91 1.90 2.66 -12.56
C VAL A 91 1.67 2.27 -14.01
N GLN A 92 0.41 2.10 -14.38
CA GLN A 92 0.00 1.88 -15.76
C GLN A 92 -0.44 3.21 -16.38
N TYR A 93 0.18 3.60 -17.49
CA TYR A 93 -0.19 4.78 -18.24
C TYR A 93 -0.19 4.46 -19.73
N ARG A 94 -1.34 4.71 -20.41
CA ARG A 94 -1.53 4.41 -21.84
C ARG A 94 -1.09 2.99 -22.22
N ASN A 95 -1.57 1.99 -21.47
CA ASN A 95 -1.24 0.57 -21.62
C ASN A 95 0.26 0.22 -21.47
N ARG A 96 1.05 1.08 -20.82
CA ARG A 96 2.45 0.81 -20.49
C ARG A 96 2.65 0.84 -18.98
N GLU A 97 3.40 -0.12 -18.47
CA GLU A 97 3.87 -0.11 -17.09
C GLU A 97 5.17 0.69 -16.99
N MET A 98 5.26 1.57 -16.01
CA MET A 98 6.48 2.30 -15.69
C MET A 98 6.52 2.67 -14.22
N SER A 99 7.71 2.95 -13.69
CA SER A 99 7.82 3.45 -12.32
C SER A 99 7.22 4.86 -12.19
N VAL A 100 6.73 5.20 -11.01
CA VAL A 100 6.30 6.56 -10.64
C VAL A 100 7.40 7.58 -10.96
N ALA A 101 8.66 7.27 -10.67
CA ALA A 101 9.80 8.11 -11.02
C ALA A 101 9.89 8.40 -12.52
N GLN A 102 9.79 7.35 -13.36
CA GLN A 102 9.82 7.50 -14.82
C GLN A 102 8.61 8.28 -15.34
N TYR A 103 7.43 8.04 -14.77
CA TYR A 103 6.21 8.74 -15.16
C TYR A 103 6.33 10.24 -14.91
N PHE A 104 6.60 10.66 -13.67
CA PHE A 104 6.71 12.08 -13.32
C PHE A 104 7.98 12.75 -13.86
N GLY A 105 9.01 11.97 -14.21
CA GLY A 105 10.17 12.45 -14.95
C GLY A 105 9.88 12.75 -16.43
N LYS A 106 8.83 12.17 -17.01
CA LYS A 106 8.38 12.44 -18.39
C LYS A 106 7.19 13.40 -18.45
N TYR A 107 6.35 13.39 -17.43
CA TYR A 107 5.11 14.15 -17.34
C TYR A 107 5.13 14.97 -16.06
N HIS A 108 5.74 16.16 -16.12
CA HIS A 108 5.99 17.02 -14.96
C HIS A 108 4.73 17.67 -14.33
N GLY A 109 3.54 17.39 -14.88
CA GLY A 109 2.29 17.98 -14.42
C GLY A 109 2.28 19.50 -14.59
N TYR A 110 1.30 20.15 -13.95
CA TYR A 110 1.22 21.60 -13.89
C TYR A 110 2.12 22.12 -12.77
N VAL A 111 3.12 22.92 -13.13
CA VAL A 111 3.94 23.66 -12.17
C VAL A 111 3.30 25.03 -11.98
N ALA A 112 2.64 25.24 -10.84
CA ALA A 112 2.11 26.55 -10.49
C ALA A 112 3.25 27.57 -10.46
N LYS A 113 3.12 28.66 -11.21
CA LYS A 113 4.05 29.79 -11.09
C LYS A 113 3.84 30.39 -9.69
N LYS A 114 4.90 30.41 -8.90
CA LYS A 114 4.96 31.14 -7.63
C LYS A 114 4.97 32.64 -7.88
#